data_AF-A0A519RWR2-F1
#
_entry.id   AF-A0A519RWR2-F1
#
_cell.length_a   1.000
_cell.length_b   1.000
_cell.length_c   1.000
_cell.angle_alpha   90.00
_cell.angle_beta   90.00
_cell.angle_gamma   90.00
#
_symmetry.space_group_name_H-M   'P 1'
#
loop_
_entity.id
_entity.type
_entity.pdbx_description
1 polymer ?
#
loop_
_entity_poly.entity_id
_entity_poly.type
_entity_poly.pdbx_seq_one_letter_code
_entity_poly.pdbx_strand_id
1 'polypeptide(L)'
;MLSGNAYYTLCRRLPTFFSSAKNRIRAAQVRAVLAVNAELVMLYWHIGSEIVHRLRAFAEAWPDAELVQQVAAPIPWFHNCTLLDKVKAPAEREWYVRQTIENDWGRTLPRQQPIHVVQHVPAPGLVQQIG
;
A
#
# COMPACT_ATOMS: atom_id res chain seq x y z
N MET A 1 -7.52 62.71 -19.76
CA MET A 1 -7.26 62.87 -18.31
C MET A 1 -8.51 62.45 -17.56
N LEU A 2 -8.44 61.46 -16.69
CA LEU A 2 -9.59 61.09 -15.85
C LEU A 2 -9.94 62.28 -14.94
N SER A 3 -11.22 62.64 -14.84
CA SER A 3 -11.67 63.75 -13.99
C SER A 3 -11.32 63.48 -12.51
N GLY A 4 -11.08 64.55 -11.72
CA GLY A 4 -10.64 64.43 -10.32
C GLY A 4 -11.54 63.55 -9.42
N ASN A 5 -12.82 63.42 -9.77
CA ASN A 5 -13.79 62.54 -9.09
C ASN A 5 -13.50 61.04 -9.32
N ALA A 6 -13.05 60.67 -10.52
CA ALA A 6 -12.74 59.29 -10.87
C ALA A 6 -11.49 58.77 -10.14
N TYR A 7 -10.44 59.60 -10.04
CA TYR A 7 -9.20 59.23 -9.33
C TYR A 7 -9.44 59.07 -7.81
N TYR A 8 -10.18 59.99 -7.19
CA TYR A 8 -10.51 59.93 -5.77
C TYR A 8 -11.32 58.67 -5.41
N THR A 9 -12.30 58.33 -6.24
CA THR A 9 -13.13 57.12 -6.06
C THR A 9 -12.30 55.84 -6.17
N LEU A 10 -11.32 55.80 -7.08
CA LEU A 10 -10.42 54.68 -7.26
C LEU A 10 -9.49 54.51 -6.05
N CYS A 11 -8.79 55.57 -5.62
CA CYS A 11 -7.89 55.53 -4.47
C CYS A 11 -8.61 55.09 -3.18
N ARG A 12 -9.87 55.52 -2.98
CA ARG A 12 -10.66 55.14 -1.81
C ARG A 12 -11.11 53.67 -1.84
N ARG A 13 -11.37 53.10 -3.02
CA ARG A 13 -11.84 51.70 -3.17
C ARG A 13 -10.71 50.68 -3.23
N LEU A 14 -9.52 51.09 -3.65
CA LEU A 14 -8.37 50.22 -3.86
C LEU A 14 -8.00 49.36 -2.62
N PRO A 15 -7.99 49.88 -1.37
CA PRO A 15 -7.71 49.06 -0.19
C PRO A 15 -8.74 47.95 0.02
N THR A 16 -10.04 48.25 -0.18
CA THR A 16 -11.12 47.25 -0.04
C THR A 16 -11.04 46.18 -1.10
N PHE A 17 -10.66 46.56 -2.33
CA PHE A 17 -10.41 45.62 -3.42
C PHE A 17 -9.27 44.66 -3.07
N PHE A 18 -8.12 45.18 -2.62
CA PHE A 18 -6.98 44.34 -2.24
C PHE A 18 -7.30 43.41 -1.06
N SER A 19 -8.02 43.89 -0.05
CA SER A 19 -8.46 43.06 1.07
C SER A 19 -9.39 41.93 0.61
N SER A 20 -10.35 42.25 -0.27
CA SER A 20 -11.23 41.24 -0.87
C SER A 20 -10.46 40.22 -1.71
N ALA A 21 -9.49 40.68 -2.52
CA ALA A 21 -8.63 39.80 -3.30
C ALA A 21 -7.82 38.85 -2.41
N LYS A 22 -7.18 39.37 -1.35
CA LYS A 22 -6.44 38.57 -0.37
C LYS A 22 -7.34 37.52 0.31
N ASN A 23 -8.55 37.91 0.70
CA ASN A 23 -9.51 36.99 1.32
C ASN A 23 -9.93 35.86 0.37
N ARG A 24 -10.19 36.19 -0.90
CA ARG A 24 -10.53 35.19 -1.93
C ARG A 24 -9.38 34.22 -2.19
N ILE A 25 -8.15 34.71 -2.26
CA ILE A 25 -6.94 33.86 -2.40
C ILE A 25 -6.82 32.92 -1.21
N ARG A 26 -6.91 33.43 0.02
CA ARG A 26 -6.86 32.59 1.24
C ARG A 26 -7.96 31.55 1.26
N ALA A 27 -9.19 31.94 0.91
CA ALA A 27 -10.31 31.00 0.85
C ALA A 27 -10.09 29.90 -0.21
N ALA A 28 -9.52 30.25 -1.37
CA ALA A 28 -9.16 29.26 -2.39
C ALA A 28 -8.06 28.31 -1.90
N GLN A 29 -7.03 28.81 -1.22
CA GLN A 29 -5.96 28.01 -0.64
C GLN A 29 -6.50 27.05 0.43
N VAL A 30 -7.35 27.53 1.34
CA VAL A 30 -7.98 26.68 2.36
C VAL A 30 -8.79 25.57 1.72
N ARG A 31 -9.62 25.88 0.71
CA ARG A 31 -10.38 24.85 -0.01
C ARG A 31 -9.48 23.82 -0.67
N ALA A 32 -8.37 24.25 -1.29
CA ALA A 32 -7.41 23.33 -1.90
C ALA A 32 -6.74 22.42 -0.86
N VAL A 33 -6.28 22.97 0.27
CA VAL A 33 -5.67 22.20 1.35
C VAL A 33 -6.68 21.22 1.96
N LEU A 34 -7.92 21.63 2.20
CA LEU A 34 -8.95 20.75 2.73
C LEU A 34 -9.27 19.60 1.76
N ALA A 35 -9.35 19.88 0.45
CA ALA A 35 -9.57 18.84 -0.56
C ALA A 35 -8.41 17.84 -0.59
N VAL A 36 -7.16 18.32 -0.62
CA VAL A 36 -5.97 17.45 -0.60
C VAL A 36 -5.90 16.65 0.71
N ASN A 37 -6.16 17.28 1.85
CA ASN A 37 -6.11 16.58 3.14
C ASN A 37 -7.20 15.52 3.25
N ALA A 38 -8.39 15.75 2.69
CA ALA A 38 -9.44 14.74 2.62
C ALA A 38 -8.99 13.53 1.80
N GLU A 39 -8.39 13.75 0.62
CA GLU A 39 -7.84 12.67 -0.21
C GLU A 39 -6.69 11.93 0.50
N LEU A 40 -5.80 12.64 1.20
CA LEU A 40 -4.73 12.02 1.97
C LEU A 40 -5.28 11.13 3.09
N VAL A 41 -6.26 11.62 3.86
CA VAL A 41 -6.89 10.83 4.94
C VAL A 41 -7.56 9.59 4.36
N MET A 42 -8.29 9.71 3.25
CA MET A 42 -8.90 8.56 2.58
C MET A 42 -7.87 7.57 2.05
N LEU A 43 -6.78 8.06 1.45
CA LEU A 43 -5.67 7.23 0.99
C LEU A 43 -5.01 6.47 2.15
N TYR A 44 -4.72 7.15 3.26
CA TYR A 44 -4.16 6.51 4.45
C TYR A 44 -5.11 5.48 5.04
N TRP A 45 -6.40 5.78 5.07
CA TRP A 45 -7.41 4.81 5.51
C TRP A 45 -7.42 3.55 4.63
N HIS A 46 -7.40 3.71 3.31
CA HIS A 46 -7.36 2.58 2.38
C HIS A 46 -6.08 1.75 2.55
N ILE A 47 -4.91 2.39 2.61
CA ILE A 47 -3.63 1.70 2.83
C ILE A 47 -3.65 0.95 4.16
N GLY A 48 -4.13 1.60 5.22
CA GLY A 48 -4.26 0.97 6.54
C GLY A 48 -5.19 -0.25 6.50
N SER A 49 -6.34 -0.15 5.84
CA SER A 49 -7.27 -1.28 5.67
C SER A 49 -6.64 -2.45 4.93
N GLU A 50 -5.86 -2.17 3.87
CA GLU A 50 -5.14 -3.20 3.11
C GLU A 50 -4.08 -3.90 3.98
N ILE A 51 -3.35 -3.14 4.78
CA ILE A 51 -2.37 -3.69 5.74
C ILE A 51 -3.07 -4.62 6.73
N VAL A 52 -4.18 -4.16 7.34
CA VAL A 52 -4.95 -4.97 8.30
C VAL A 52 -5.50 -6.23 7.64
N HIS A 53 -6.01 -6.14 6.41
CA HIS A 53 -6.50 -7.30 5.67
C HIS A 53 -5.39 -8.36 5.47
N ARG A 54 -4.20 -7.95 5.04
CA ARG A 54 -3.07 -8.86 4.83
C ARG A 54 -2.55 -9.45 6.13
N LEU A 55 -2.48 -8.66 7.20
CA LEU A 55 -2.07 -9.14 8.52
C LEU A 55 -3.05 -10.17 9.10
N ARG A 56 -4.36 -9.99 8.88
CA ARG A 56 -5.37 -10.98 9.28
C ARG A 56 -5.23 -12.28 8.49
N ALA A 57 -5.14 -12.20 7.16
CA ALA A 57 -4.93 -13.38 6.32
C ALA A 57 -3.65 -14.15 6.70
N PHE A 58 -2.60 -13.42 7.08
CA PHE A 58 -1.37 -14.03 7.59
C PHE A 58 -1.57 -14.71 8.95
N ALA A 59 -2.24 -14.06 9.91
CA ALA A 59 -2.52 -14.66 11.22
C ALA A 59 -3.42 -15.90 11.12
N GLU A 60 -4.38 -15.91 10.19
CA GLU A 60 -5.22 -17.08 9.89
C GLU A 60 -4.43 -18.21 9.24
N ALA A 61 -3.47 -17.88 8.38
CA ALA A 61 -2.61 -18.85 7.71
C ALA A 61 -1.58 -19.50 8.64
N TRP A 62 -1.19 -18.81 9.71
CA TRP A 62 -0.16 -19.24 10.67
C TRP A 62 -0.67 -19.08 12.12
N PRO A 63 -1.51 -19.99 12.62
CA PRO A 63 -2.07 -19.90 13.97
C PRO A 63 -1.05 -20.17 15.08
N ASP A 64 0.03 -20.89 14.76
CA ASP A 64 1.08 -21.22 15.72
C ASP A 64 2.17 -20.14 15.72
N ALA A 65 2.29 -19.43 16.85
CA ALA A 65 3.25 -18.36 17.04
C ALA A 65 4.71 -18.82 16.97
N GLU A 66 5.00 -20.07 17.35
CA GLU A 66 6.35 -20.63 17.29
C GLU A 66 6.76 -20.90 15.83
N LEU A 67 5.83 -21.43 15.02
CA LEU A 67 6.04 -21.56 13.58
C LEU A 67 6.21 -20.21 12.89
N VAL A 68 5.48 -19.17 13.28
CA VAL A 68 5.65 -17.82 12.70
C VAL A 68 7.08 -17.32 12.91
N GLN A 69 7.64 -17.47 14.11
CA GLN A 69 9.00 -17.02 14.41
C GLN A 69 10.07 -17.79 13.65
N GLN A 70 9.87 -19.10 13.46
CA GLN A 70 10.83 -19.96 12.79
C GLN A 70 10.75 -19.87 11.26
N VAL A 71 9.54 -19.69 10.71
CA VAL A 71 9.25 -19.93 9.30
C VAL A 71 8.93 -18.60 8.60
N ALA A 72 7.98 -17.84 9.13
CA ALA A 72 7.43 -16.69 8.43
C ALA A 72 8.13 -15.34 8.76
N ALA A 73 8.78 -15.22 9.91
CA ALA A 73 9.50 -14.02 10.35
C ALA A 73 10.86 -13.79 9.63
N PRO A 74 11.64 -14.84 9.28
CA PRO A 74 12.88 -14.64 8.54
C PRO A 74 12.68 -14.16 7.10
N ILE A 75 11.52 -14.43 6.49
CA ILE A 75 11.26 -14.12 5.09
C ILE A 75 10.65 -12.72 4.90
N PRO A 76 10.97 -12.01 3.79
CA PRO A 76 10.38 -10.70 3.53
C PRO A 76 8.85 -10.73 3.43
N TRP A 77 8.19 -9.71 3.98
CA TRP A 77 6.72 -9.61 3.98
C TRP A 77 6.06 -9.74 2.59
N PHE A 78 6.72 -9.23 1.55
CA PHE A 78 6.25 -9.38 0.16
C PHE A 78 6.15 -10.85 -0.28
N HIS A 79 7.10 -11.69 0.15
CA HIS A 79 7.10 -13.12 -0.16
C HIS A 79 5.95 -13.83 0.56
N ASN A 80 5.73 -13.52 1.84
CA ASN A 80 4.56 -13.97 2.60
C ASN A 80 3.24 -13.64 1.89
N CYS A 81 3.07 -12.40 1.46
CA CYS A 81 1.88 -11.99 0.70
C CYS A 81 1.72 -12.82 -0.59
N THR A 82 2.80 -13.00 -1.34
CA THR A 82 2.78 -13.77 -2.60
C THR A 82 2.37 -15.23 -2.36
N LEU A 83 2.87 -15.84 -1.29
CA LEU A 83 2.51 -17.21 -0.92
C LEU A 83 1.04 -17.32 -0.48
N LEU A 84 0.52 -16.35 0.28
CA LEU A 84 -0.89 -16.30 0.66
C LEU A 84 -1.81 -16.11 -0.56
N ASP A 85 -1.38 -15.31 -1.54
CA ASP A 85 -2.12 -15.05 -2.75
C ASP A 85 -2.16 -16.28 -3.67
N LYS A 86 -1.02 -16.96 -3.86
CA LYS A 86 -0.85 -18.05 -4.84
C LYS A 86 -1.06 -19.46 -4.29
N VAL A 87 -0.71 -19.73 -3.02
CA VAL A 87 -0.69 -21.07 -2.43
C VAL A 87 -1.74 -21.17 -1.31
N LYS A 88 -2.83 -21.88 -1.59
CA LYS A 88 -3.97 -22.00 -0.66
C LYS A 88 -3.80 -23.14 0.35
N ALA A 89 -3.19 -24.25 -0.04
CA ALA A 89 -2.94 -25.39 0.83
C ALA A 89 -1.91 -25.05 1.94
N PRO A 90 -2.22 -25.24 3.23
CA PRO A 90 -1.32 -24.91 4.33
C PRO A 90 0.01 -25.68 4.29
N ALA A 91 -0.03 -26.98 3.99
CA ALA A 91 1.15 -27.84 3.94
C ALA A 91 2.13 -27.44 2.82
N GLU A 92 1.61 -27.08 1.63
CA GLU A 92 2.45 -26.57 0.54
C GLU A 92 3.07 -25.21 0.90
N ARG A 93 2.31 -24.34 1.56
CA ARG A 93 2.80 -23.03 1.99
C ARG A 93 3.98 -23.18 2.95
N GLU A 94 3.86 -24.06 3.95
CA GLU A 94 4.95 -24.36 4.88
C GLU A 94 6.19 -24.89 4.17
N TRP A 95 5.99 -25.81 3.23
CA TRP A 95 7.09 -26.34 2.43
C TRP A 95 7.84 -25.24 1.69
N TYR A 96 7.12 -24.35 0.99
CA TYR A 96 7.73 -23.24 0.27
C TYR A 96 8.49 -22.28 1.18
N VAL A 97 7.97 -21.97 2.37
CA VAL A 97 8.67 -21.08 3.29
C VAL A 97 9.95 -21.72 3.82
N ARG A 98 9.93 -23.01 4.18
CA ARG A 98 11.14 -23.74 4.58
C ARG A 98 12.19 -23.73 3.47
N GLN A 99 11.78 -23.97 2.23
CA GLN A 99 12.68 -23.90 1.08
C GLN A 99 13.27 -22.50 0.84
N THR A 100 12.49 -21.44 1.09
CA THR A 100 12.98 -20.05 0.99
C THR A 100 14.07 -19.77 2.02
N ILE A 101 13.96 -20.32 3.24
CA ILE A 101 14.98 -20.17 4.30
C ILE A 101 16.23 -20.98 3.98
N GLU A 102 16.07 -22.23 3.58
CA GLU A 102 17.20 -23.14 3.27
C GLU A 102 18.05 -22.65 2.09
N ASN A 103 17.40 -22.06 1.07
CA ASN A 103 18.07 -21.67 -0.18
C ASN A 103 18.28 -20.15 -0.32
N ASP A 104 17.97 -19.37 0.72
CA ASP A 104 18.02 -17.89 0.72
C ASP A 104 17.37 -17.26 -0.53
N TRP A 105 16.20 -17.78 -0.93
CA TRP A 105 15.50 -17.28 -2.12
C TRP A 105 15.00 -15.85 -1.89
N GLY A 106 15.75 -14.88 -2.44
CA GLY A 106 15.44 -13.45 -2.32
C GLY A 106 14.17 -12.99 -3.07
N ARG A 107 14.08 -11.68 -3.36
CA ARG A 107 12.93 -11.05 -4.07
C ARG A 107 12.67 -11.60 -5.48
N THR A 108 13.65 -12.28 -6.03
CA THR A 108 13.60 -12.91 -7.34
C THR A 108 13.78 -14.39 -7.11
N LEU A 109 12.87 -15.22 -7.63
CA LEU A 109 13.11 -16.64 -7.80
C LEU A 109 14.49 -16.85 -8.48
N PRO A 110 15.20 -17.94 -8.20
CA PRO A 110 16.47 -18.22 -8.85
C PRO A 110 16.36 -17.98 -10.35
N ARG A 111 17.36 -17.29 -10.92
CA ARG A 111 17.51 -16.89 -12.34
C ARG A 111 17.36 -18.05 -13.35
N GLN A 112 17.06 -19.26 -12.90
CA GLN A 112 16.99 -20.47 -13.69
C GLN A 112 15.62 -21.12 -13.79
N GLN A 113 14.54 -20.63 -13.17
CA GLN A 113 13.21 -21.22 -13.40
C GLN A 113 12.06 -20.19 -13.44
N PRO A 114 11.20 -20.21 -14.49
CA PRO A 114 10.10 -19.26 -14.65
C PRO A 114 8.92 -19.57 -13.71
N ILE A 115 8.15 -18.53 -13.38
CA ILE A 115 7.03 -18.48 -12.41
C ILE A 115 5.93 -19.54 -12.66
N HIS A 116 5.87 -20.12 -13.86
CA HIS A 116 4.96 -21.20 -14.21
C HIS A 116 5.31 -22.54 -13.52
N VAL A 117 6.54 -22.70 -13.01
CA VAL A 117 7.00 -23.95 -12.36
C VAL A 117 6.59 -24.00 -10.88
N VAL A 118 6.24 -22.89 -10.24
CA VAL A 118 5.74 -22.87 -8.85
C VAL A 118 4.36 -23.54 -8.73
N GLN A 119 3.60 -23.65 -9.83
CA GLN A 119 2.39 -24.47 -9.85
C GLN A 119 2.67 -25.96 -10.08
N HIS A 120 3.92 -26.36 -10.36
CA HIS A 120 4.28 -27.70 -10.84
C HIS A 120 5.43 -28.36 -10.07
N VAL A 121 6.03 -27.71 -9.05
CA VAL A 121 6.82 -28.42 -8.04
C VAL A 121 5.85 -28.82 -6.93
N PRO A 122 5.32 -30.05 -6.93
CA PRO A 122 4.50 -30.50 -5.83
C PRO A 122 5.38 -30.53 -4.57
N ALA A 123 4.84 -30.05 -3.45
CA ALA A 123 5.39 -30.44 -2.16
C ALA A 123 5.47 -31.98 -2.13
N PRO A 124 6.52 -32.60 -1.55
CA PRO A 124 6.76 -34.05 -1.63
C PRO A 124 5.57 -34.96 -1.23
N GLY A 125 4.53 -34.42 -0.59
CA GLY A 125 3.30 -35.13 -0.22
C GLY A 125 2.19 -35.20 -1.28
N LEU A 126 2.26 -34.45 -2.39
CA LEU A 126 1.21 -34.47 -3.44
C LEU A 126 1.45 -35.55 -4.52
N VAL A 127 2.65 -36.11 -4.59
CA VAL A 127 3.01 -37.17 -5.56
C VAL A 127 2.44 -38.55 -5.14
N GLN A 128 2.04 -38.72 -3.88
CA GLN A 128 1.52 -40.01 -3.37
C GLN A 128 0.00 -40.19 -3.49
N GLN A 129 -0.75 -39.21 -4.01
CA GLN A 129 -2.20 -39.32 -4.22
C GLN A 129 -2.61 -39.44 -5.71
N ILE A 130 -1.63 -39.48 -6.61
CA ILE A 130 -1.84 -39.71 -8.04
C ILE A 130 -0.93 -40.87 -8.46
N GLY A 131 -1.31 -42.07 -8.03
CA GLY A 131 -0.60 -43.32 -8.29
C GLY A 131 -1.35 -44.47 -7.65
#